data_AF-A0AAJ1UPS6-F1
#
_entry.id   AF-A0AAJ1UPS6-F1
#
_cell.length_a   1.000
_cell.length_b   1.000
_cell.length_c   1.000
_cell.angle_alpha   90.00
_cell.angle_beta   90.00
_cell.angle_gamma   90.00
#
_symmetry.space_group_name_H-M   'P 1'
#
loop_
_entity.id
_entity.type
_entity.pdbx_description
1 polymer ?
#
loop_
_entity_poly.entity_id
_entity_poly.type
_entity_poly.pdbx_seq_one_letter_code
_entity_poly.pdbx_strand_id
1 'polypeptide(L)'
;MERIETIDLKTETEALEAGHGITLYTFDEYDRLMHYAHIVASTPKERADGYSGYFLTIFKGGGDMRRFAPDDGDDYPDLESTLASVKTIWPDTPIWWEHDGSVPGVDDGITFDELRGADMLAAARRRLENEMRPRGIEPDGEQAVKDAQTIRQAGLDAITPSFFELFEDYIAEEDSQLSADDVELEARTAWMREMYRTMLRTMKN
;
A
#
# COMPACT_ATOMS: atom_id res chain seq x y z
N MET A 1 2.99 -0.76 10.99
CA MET A 1 2.50 -2.05 11.52
C MET A 1 3.37 -2.58 12.67
N GLU A 2 2.73 -2.99 13.77
CA GLU A 2 3.38 -3.52 14.98
C GLU A 2 2.72 -4.83 15.45
N ARG A 3 3.31 -5.47 16.47
CA ARG A 3 2.78 -6.68 17.09
C ARG A 3 1.58 -6.34 17.99
N ILE A 4 0.50 -7.14 17.97
CA ILE A 4 -0.68 -6.85 18.82
C ILE A 4 -0.32 -6.76 20.31
N GLU A 5 0.77 -7.39 20.74
CA GLU A 5 1.26 -7.32 22.11
C GLU A 5 1.81 -5.95 22.52
N THR A 6 2.12 -5.06 21.56
CA THR A 6 2.62 -3.70 21.82
C THR A 6 1.52 -2.66 21.93
N ILE A 7 0.26 -3.04 21.68
CA ILE A 7 -0.84 -2.08 21.64
C ILE A 7 -1.06 -1.42 23.01
N ASP A 8 -1.10 -0.09 23.03
CA ASP A 8 -1.44 0.67 24.23
C ASP A 8 -2.96 0.84 24.29
N LEU A 9 -3.60 0.02 25.13
CA LEU A 9 -5.07 0.00 25.23
C LEU A 9 -5.67 1.36 25.54
N LYS A 10 -5.00 2.18 26.36
CA LYS A 10 -5.53 3.49 26.76
C LYS A 10 -5.49 4.46 25.58
N THR A 11 -4.35 4.56 24.92
CA THR A 11 -4.09 5.46 23.80
C THR A 11 -5.01 5.12 22.62
N GLU A 12 -5.10 3.84 22.28
CA GLU A 12 -5.93 3.39 21.16
C GLU A 12 -7.43 3.48 21.47
N THR A 13 -7.84 3.31 22.73
CA THR A 13 -9.22 3.60 23.14
C THR A 13 -9.56 5.06 22.91
N GLU A 14 -8.72 6.00 23.38
CA GLU A 14 -8.94 7.44 23.19
C GLU A 14 -9.04 7.81 21.70
N ALA A 15 -8.24 7.18 20.84
CA ALA A 15 -8.28 7.43 19.42
C ALA A 15 -9.51 6.84 18.72
N LEU A 16 -9.93 5.62 19.08
CA LEU A 16 -11.17 5.04 18.58
C LEU A 16 -12.37 5.93 18.92
N GLU A 17 -12.45 6.44 20.16
CA GLU A 17 -13.48 7.39 20.59
C GLU A 17 -13.45 8.72 19.81
N ALA A 18 -12.28 9.11 19.29
CA ALA A 18 -12.11 10.27 18.43
C ALA A 18 -12.48 10.01 16.95
N GLY A 19 -12.87 8.78 16.60
CA GLY A 19 -13.32 8.38 15.26
C GLY A 19 -12.26 7.73 14.38
N HIS A 20 -11.11 7.37 14.96
CA HIS A 20 -10.09 6.55 14.28
C HIS A 20 -10.46 5.07 14.30
N GLY A 21 -9.79 4.27 13.47
CA GLY A 21 -9.95 2.81 13.38
C GLY A 21 -8.68 2.06 13.73
N ILE A 22 -8.83 0.79 14.09
CA ILE A 22 -7.71 -0.15 14.25
C ILE A 22 -7.88 -1.27 13.25
N THR A 23 -6.83 -1.55 12.48
CA THR A 23 -6.81 -2.66 11.54
C THR A 23 -5.83 -3.72 12.02
N LEU A 24 -6.29 -4.98 12.03
CA LEU A 24 -5.56 -6.15 12.48
C LEU A 24 -5.34 -7.10 11.32
N TYR A 25 -4.16 -7.71 11.24
CA TYR A 25 -3.75 -8.58 10.14
C TYR A 25 -3.15 -9.89 10.67
N THR A 26 -3.34 -10.96 9.92
CA THR A 26 -2.67 -12.24 10.17
C THR A 26 -2.21 -12.88 8.85
N PHE A 27 -1.03 -13.50 8.88
CA PHE A 27 -0.32 -13.98 7.69
C PHE A 27 0.01 -15.48 7.80
N ASP A 28 0.10 -16.16 6.66
CA ASP A 28 0.57 -17.54 6.59
C ASP A 28 2.10 -17.65 6.66
N GLU A 29 2.62 -18.89 6.59
CA GLU A 29 4.08 -19.16 6.63
C GLU A 29 4.86 -18.60 5.42
N TYR A 30 4.16 -18.13 4.39
CA TYR A 30 4.71 -17.50 3.19
C TYR A 30 4.43 -15.98 3.17
N ASP A 31 4.12 -15.38 4.33
CA ASP A 31 3.81 -13.96 4.50
C ASP A 31 2.60 -13.47 3.70
N ARG A 32 1.65 -14.36 3.39
CA ARG A 32 0.41 -14.00 2.67
C ARG A 32 -0.70 -13.67 3.66
N LEU A 33 -1.41 -12.57 3.41
CA LEU A 33 -2.52 -12.15 4.25
C LEU A 33 -3.63 -13.21 4.23
N MET A 34 -3.93 -13.82 5.39
CA MET A 34 -4.98 -14.82 5.54
C MET A 34 -6.31 -14.19 5.97
N HIS A 35 -6.25 -13.31 6.96
CA HIS A 35 -7.39 -12.60 7.51
C HIS A 35 -7.00 -11.19 7.90
N TYR A 36 -7.97 -10.28 7.86
CA TYR A 36 -7.84 -9.00 8.54
C TYR A 36 -9.12 -8.68 9.30
N ALA A 37 -9.04 -7.78 10.26
CA ALA A 37 -10.19 -7.32 11.01
C ALA A 37 -10.09 -5.81 11.21
N HIS A 38 -11.23 -5.16 11.31
CA HIS A 38 -11.34 -3.73 11.52
C HIS A 38 -12.17 -3.47 12.77
N ILE A 39 -11.65 -2.62 13.66
CA ILE A 39 -12.30 -2.19 14.89
C ILE A 39 -12.59 -0.70 14.78
N VAL A 40 -13.85 -0.33 14.98
CA VAL A 40 -14.28 1.06 15.09
C VAL A 40 -15.10 1.26 16.35
N ALA A 41 -15.01 2.43 16.98
CA ALA A 41 -15.94 2.79 18.03
C ALA A 41 -17.28 3.21 17.43
N SER A 42 -18.36 2.82 18.10
CA SER A 42 -19.70 3.34 17.78
C SER A 42 -19.73 4.85 18.02
N THR A 43 -20.34 5.57 17.10
CA THR A 43 -20.56 7.01 17.24
C THR A 43 -21.47 7.31 18.44
N PRO A 44 -21.43 8.55 18.99
CA PRO A 44 -22.35 8.95 20.06
C PRO A 44 -23.83 8.74 19.72
N LYS A 45 -24.18 8.83 18.43
CA LYS A 45 -25.53 8.58 17.94
C LYS A 45 -25.88 7.09 17.97
N GLU A 46 -24.99 6.22 17.49
CA GLU A 46 -25.20 4.76 17.52
C GLU A 46 -25.30 4.23 18.96
N ARG A 47 -24.51 4.76 19.89
CA ARG A 47 -24.66 4.40 21.31
C ARG A 47 -25.99 4.85 21.91
N ALA A 48 -26.50 6.01 21.51
CA ALA A 48 -27.82 6.46 21.93
C ALA A 48 -28.95 5.58 21.36
N ASP A 49 -28.71 4.98 20.20
CA ASP A 49 -29.61 4.03 19.53
C ASP A 49 -29.46 2.57 20.06
N GLY A 50 -28.55 2.35 21.03
CA GLY A 50 -28.40 1.06 21.74
C GLY A 50 -27.32 0.13 21.19
N TYR A 51 -26.49 0.58 20.24
CA TYR A 51 -25.33 -0.18 19.75
C TYR A 51 -24.20 -0.21 20.79
N SER A 52 -23.36 -1.24 20.72
CA SER A 52 -22.28 -1.48 21.69
C SER A 52 -21.15 -0.43 21.61
N GLY A 53 -20.11 -0.58 22.45
CA GLY A 53 -19.01 0.38 22.50
C GLY A 53 -18.15 0.37 21.23
N TYR A 54 -17.91 -0.83 20.69
CA TYR A 54 -16.95 -1.10 19.61
C TYR A 54 -17.49 -2.19 18.67
N PHE A 55 -17.33 -1.97 17.37
CA PHE A 55 -17.75 -2.88 16.32
C PHE A 55 -16.52 -3.55 15.69
N LEU A 56 -16.51 -4.88 15.67
CA LEU A 56 -15.46 -5.69 15.06
C LEU A 56 -15.96 -6.32 13.77
N THR A 57 -15.41 -5.91 12.63
CA THR A 57 -15.65 -6.59 11.36
C THR A 57 -14.49 -7.51 11.02
N ILE A 58 -14.77 -8.77 10.75
CA ILE A 58 -13.73 -9.76 10.40
C ILE A 58 -13.86 -10.11 8.93
N PHE A 59 -12.74 -10.02 8.23
CA PHE A 59 -12.62 -10.30 6.83
C PHE A 59 -11.82 -11.58 6.64
N LYS A 60 -12.47 -12.61 6.13
CA LYS A 60 -11.85 -13.91 5.89
C LYS A 60 -11.56 -14.10 4.42
N GLY A 61 -10.33 -14.52 4.09
CA GLY A 61 -9.99 -14.98 2.76
C GLY A 61 -10.57 -16.38 2.48
N GLY A 62 -11.05 -16.59 1.25
CA GLY A 62 -11.33 -17.92 0.69
C GLY A 62 -10.18 -18.41 -0.19
N GLY A 63 -10.29 -19.64 -0.75
CA GLY A 63 -9.25 -20.26 -1.59
C GLY A 63 -8.80 -19.48 -2.84
N ASP A 64 -9.48 -18.38 -3.16
CA ASP A 64 -9.03 -17.32 -4.06
C ASP A 64 -8.87 -16.04 -3.22
N MET A 65 -7.62 -15.71 -2.87
CA MET A 65 -7.22 -14.60 -1.96
C MET A 65 -7.60 -13.20 -2.47
N ARG A 66 -8.32 -13.11 -3.60
CA ARG A 66 -8.78 -11.86 -4.25
C ARG A 66 -10.15 -11.37 -3.78
N ARG A 67 -10.82 -12.10 -2.88
CA ARG A 67 -12.13 -11.70 -2.33
C ARG A 67 -12.19 -11.99 -0.84
N PHE A 68 -12.08 -10.93 -0.04
CA PHE A 68 -12.42 -10.98 1.36
C PHE A 68 -13.92 -10.74 1.51
N ALA A 69 -14.62 -11.70 2.10
CA ALA A 69 -16.00 -11.50 2.52
C ALA A 69 -15.99 -11.00 3.97
N PRO A 70 -16.71 -9.91 4.28
CA PRO A 70 -16.98 -9.58 5.67
C PRO A 70 -17.89 -10.68 6.24
N ASP A 71 -17.49 -11.24 7.37
CA ASP A 71 -18.47 -11.83 8.27
C ASP A 71 -19.19 -10.68 8.98
N ASP A 72 -20.52 -10.82 9.17
CA ASP A 72 -21.32 -9.85 9.92
C ASP A 72 -20.62 -9.57 11.25
N GLY A 73 -20.23 -8.31 11.45
CA GLY A 73 -19.40 -7.91 12.59
C GLY A 73 -20.12 -8.05 13.92
N ASP A 74 -19.36 -8.40 14.95
CA ASP A 74 -19.86 -8.54 16.32
C ASP A 74 -19.63 -7.25 17.12
N ASP A 75 -20.56 -7.01 18.03
CA ASP A 75 -20.61 -5.89 18.95
C ASP A 75 -19.91 -6.22 20.28
N TYR A 76 -19.00 -5.36 20.74
CA TYR A 76 -18.22 -5.55 21.97
C TYR A 76 -18.31 -4.33 22.91
N PRO A 77 -18.29 -4.56 24.24
CA PRO A 77 -18.39 -3.48 25.22
C PRO A 77 -17.12 -2.62 25.30
N ASP A 78 -15.95 -3.19 25.06
CA ASP A 78 -14.64 -2.53 25.20
C ASP A 78 -13.59 -3.11 24.22
N LEU A 79 -12.52 -2.34 24.00
CA LEU A 79 -11.41 -2.73 23.13
C LEU A 79 -10.71 -4.01 23.63
N GLU A 80 -10.59 -4.20 24.94
CA GLU A 80 -9.95 -5.39 25.52
C GLU A 80 -10.70 -6.68 25.14
N SER A 81 -12.03 -6.67 25.31
CA SER A 81 -12.93 -7.76 24.92
C SER A 81 -12.90 -8.00 23.41
N THR A 82 -12.81 -6.92 22.63
CA THR A 82 -12.67 -6.99 21.17
C THR A 82 -11.39 -7.72 20.76
N LEU A 83 -10.24 -7.32 21.32
CA LEU A 83 -8.95 -7.96 21.03
C LEU A 83 -8.87 -9.40 21.55
N ALA A 84 -9.52 -9.70 22.69
CA ALA A 84 -9.64 -11.06 23.20
C ALA A 84 -10.44 -11.97 22.25
N SER A 85 -11.49 -11.44 21.64
CA SER A 85 -12.25 -12.15 20.60
C SER A 85 -11.39 -12.45 19.38
N VAL A 86 -10.63 -11.47 18.87
CA VAL A 86 -9.73 -11.67 17.72
C VAL A 86 -8.69 -12.75 18.00
N LYS A 87 -8.09 -12.78 19.20
CA LYS A 87 -7.16 -13.85 19.62
C LYS A 87 -7.80 -15.23 19.70
N THR A 88 -9.10 -15.28 20.00
CA THR A 88 -9.87 -16.54 20.01
C THR A 88 -10.18 -17.02 18.60
N ILE A 89 -10.42 -16.09 17.67
CA ILE A 89 -10.76 -16.37 16.27
C ILE A 89 -9.52 -16.75 15.45
N TRP A 90 -8.36 -16.18 15.77
CA TRP A 90 -7.06 -16.52 15.17
C TRP A 90 -6.12 -17.15 16.21
N PRO A 91 -6.44 -18.35 16.71
CA PRO A 91 -5.63 -19.00 17.73
C PRO A 91 -4.23 -19.30 17.19
N ASP A 92 -3.22 -19.17 18.05
CA ASP A 92 -1.82 -19.52 17.77
C ASP A 92 -1.19 -18.82 16.55
N THR A 93 -1.81 -17.76 16.03
CA THR A 93 -1.31 -17.05 14.85
C THR A 93 -0.73 -15.68 15.24
N PRO A 94 0.43 -15.28 14.68
CA PRO A 94 0.98 -13.96 14.95
C PRO A 94 0.06 -12.85 14.39
N ILE A 95 -0.48 -11.99 15.27
CA ILE A 95 -1.34 -10.87 14.89
C ILE A 95 -0.54 -9.56 14.84
N TRP A 96 -0.74 -8.82 13.76
CA TRP A 96 -0.15 -7.51 13.52
C TRP A 96 -1.24 -6.44 13.50
N TRP A 97 -0.90 -5.22 13.87
CA TRP A 97 -1.87 -4.12 13.93
C TRP A 97 -1.31 -2.81 13.37
N GLU A 98 -2.22 -1.94 12.94
CA GLU A 98 -1.96 -0.59 12.50
C GLU A 98 -3.12 0.35 12.84
N HIS A 99 -2.75 1.57 13.22
CA HIS A 99 -3.68 2.67 13.44
C HIS A 99 -4.15 3.23 12.10
N ASP A 100 -5.47 3.34 11.90
CA ASP A 100 -6.10 3.70 10.61
C ASP A 100 -5.55 2.89 9.42
N GLY A 101 -5.24 1.61 9.66
CA GLY A 101 -4.61 0.74 8.67
C GLY A 101 -5.50 0.53 7.44
N SER A 102 -4.88 0.48 6.27
CA SER A 102 -5.59 0.32 4.99
C SER A 102 -6.37 -1.00 4.95
N VAL A 103 -7.62 -0.95 4.50
CA VAL A 103 -8.45 -2.13 4.20
C VAL A 103 -7.99 -2.70 2.85
N PRO A 104 -7.49 -3.95 2.79
CA PRO A 104 -7.27 -4.64 1.52
C PRO A 104 -8.65 -4.91 0.91
N GLY A 105 -9.11 -3.95 0.11
CA GLY A 105 -10.39 -4.00 -0.57
C GLY A 105 -10.39 -5.09 -1.64
N VAL A 106 -11.59 -5.51 -1.97
CA VAL A 106 -12.02 -6.44 -3.03
C VAL A 106 -11.57 -6.02 -4.45
N ASP A 107 -10.65 -5.05 -4.57
CA ASP A 107 -10.10 -4.51 -5.81
C ASP A 107 -8.58 -4.65 -5.94
N ASP A 108 -7.92 -5.50 -5.15
CA ASP A 108 -6.89 -6.42 -5.64
C ASP A 108 -6.26 -7.17 -4.47
N GLY A 109 -6.02 -8.47 -4.64
CA GLY A 109 -5.24 -9.26 -3.70
C GLY A 109 -3.81 -8.73 -3.69
N ILE A 110 -3.49 -7.94 -2.67
CA ILE A 110 -2.24 -7.22 -2.53
C ILE A 110 -1.49 -7.83 -1.33
N THR A 111 -0.42 -8.57 -1.62
CA THR A 111 0.64 -9.00 -0.72
C THR A 111 1.32 -7.81 -0.05
N PHE A 112 2.07 -8.03 1.04
CA PHE A 112 2.86 -6.98 1.69
C PHE A 112 3.81 -6.25 0.70
N ASP A 113 4.34 -6.98 -0.29
CA ASP A 113 5.14 -6.41 -1.38
C ASP A 113 4.30 -5.56 -2.35
N GLU A 114 3.03 -5.87 -2.57
CA GLU A 114 2.12 -5.08 -3.38
C GLU A 114 1.61 -3.83 -2.64
N LEU A 115 1.53 -3.85 -1.29
CA LEU A 115 1.27 -2.65 -0.47
C LEU A 115 2.45 -1.66 -0.55
N ARG A 116 3.67 -2.18 -0.43
CA ARG A 116 4.90 -1.41 -0.68
C ARG A 116 4.95 -0.91 -2.14
N GLY A 117 4.53 -1.73 -3.09
CA GLY A 117 4.40 -1.37 -4.50
C GLY A 117 3.39 -0.24 -4.73
N ALA A 118 2.24 -0.26 -4.06
CA ALA A 118 1.22 0.77 -4.16
C ALA A 118 1.69 2.11 -3.59
N ASP A 119 2.41 2.12 -2.48
CA ASP A 119 3.03 3.34 -1.93
C ASP A 119 4.14 3.87 -2.83
N MET A 120 4.97 2.99 -3.39
CA MET A 120 6.00 3.36 -4.36
C MET A 120 5.37 3.92 -5.64
N LEU A 121 4.29 3.32 -6.14
CA LEU A 121 3.52 3.79 -7.30
C LEU A 121 2.81 5.11 -7.02
N ALA A 122 2.24 5.29 -5.83
CA ALA A 122 1.62 6.53 -5.41
C ALA A 122 2.66 7.65 -5.27
N ALA A 123 3.85 7.35 -4.73
CA ALA A 123 4.97 8.29 -4.66
C ALA A 123 5.50 8.64 -6.06
N ALA A 124 5.66 7.64 -6.93
CA ALA A 124 6.07 7.82 -8.32
C ALA A 124 5.05 8.68 -9.09
N ARG A 125 3.76 8.41 -8.93
CA ARG A 125 2.68 9.21 -9.52
C ARG A 125 2.71 10.66 -9.05
N ARG A 126 2.78 10.91 -7.73
CA ARG A 126 2.88 12.29 -7.20
C ARG A 126 4.10 13.02 -7.73
N ARG A 127 5.24 12.32 -7.83
CA ARG A 127 6.47 12.89 -8.41
C ARG A 127 6.28 13.24 -9.88
N LEU A 128 5.71 12.33 -10.68
CA LEU A 128 5.44 12.56 -12.09
C LEU A 128 4.48 13.74 -12.30
N GLU A 129 3.37 13.80 -11.56
CA GLU A 129 2.42 14.93 -11.60
C GLU A 129 3.09 16.27 -11.21
N ASN A 130 4.01 16.25 -10.24
CA ASN A 130 4.78 17.44 -9.86
C ASN A 130 5.78 17.87 -10.93
N GLU A 131 6.37 16.94 -11.69
CA GLU A 131 7.27 17.25 -12.82
C GLU A 131 6.51 17.68 -14.09
N MET A 132 5.28 17.18 -14.29
CA MET A 132 4.40 17.59 -15.38
C MET A 132 3.91 19.03 -15.23
N ARG A 133 3.60 19.44 -14.00
CA ARG A 133 3.07 20.77 -13.68
C ARG A 133 3.91 21.95 -14.22
N PRO A 134 5.23 22.06 -13.98
CA PRO A 134 6.04 23.15 -14.53
C PRO A 134 6.21 23.07 -16.05
N ARG A 135 6.00 21.89 -16.65
CA ARG A 135 6.01 21.69 -18.11
C ARG A 135 4.69 22.04 -18.78
N GLY A 136 3.65 22.40 -18.00
CA GLY A 136 2.32 22.70 -18.50
C GLY A 136 1.59 21.48 -19.08
N ILE A 137 1.98 20.27 -18.68
CA ILE A 137 1.37 19.03 -19.16
C ILE A 137 0.23 18.68 -18.21
N GLU A 138 -1.01 18.75 -18.71
CA GLU A 138 -2.19 18.33 -17.97
C GLU A 138 -2.36 16.81 -18.08
N PRO A 139 -2.64 16.10 -16.97
CA PRO A 139 -2.81 14.65 -17.00
C PRO A 139 -4.05 14.22 -17.78
N ASP A 140 -5.10 15.05 -17.75
CA ASP A 140 -6.37 14.86 -18.43
C ASP A 140 -6.89 16.21 -18.96
N GLY A 141 -7.91 16.18 -19.82
CA GLY A 141 -8.59 17.38 -20.30
C GLY A 141 -8.54 17.55 -21.82
N GLU A 142 -8.94 18.74 -22.30
CA GLU A 142 -9.03 19.00 -23.74
C GLU A 142 -7.67 18.89 -24.45
N GLN A 143 -6.58 19.26 -23.76
CA GLN A 143 -5.23 19.16 -24.30
C GLN A 143 -4.82 17.70 -24.51
N ALA A 144 -5.02 16.84 -23.50
CA ALA A 144 -4.73 15.41 -23.60
C ALA A 144 -5.50 14.72 -24.75
N VAL A 145 -6.77 15.11 -24.96
CA VAL A 145 -7.59 14.60 -26.08
C VAL A 145 -7.01 15.02 -27.44
N LYS A 146 -6.57 16.27 -27.58
CA LYS A 146 -5.95 16.79 -28.82
C LYS A 146 -4.61 16.11 -29.10
N ASP A 147 -3.80 15.89 -28.07
CA ASP A 147 -2.50 15.22 -28.20
C ASP A 147 -2.67 13.77 -28.64
N ALA A 148 -3.61 13.03 -28.04
CA ALA A 148 -3.94 11.66 -28.44
C ALA A 148 -4.44 11.58 -29.90
N GLN A 149 -5.22 12.56 -30.37
CA GLN A 149 -5.64 12.64 -31.77
C GLN A 149 -4.46 12.90 -32.71
N THR A 150 -3.55 13.79 -32.32
CA THR A 150 -2.35 14.13 -33.09
C THR A 150 -1.42 12.93 -33.24
N ILE A 151 -1.17 12.20 -32.15
CA ILE A 151 -0.39 10.95 -32.13
C ILE A 151 -1.00 9.91 -33.09
N ARG A 152 -2.32 9.70 -33.00
CA ARG A 152 -3.04 8.76 -33.88
C ARG A 152 -2.97 9.16 -35.35
N GLN A 153 -3.09 10.45 -35.67
CA GLN A 153 -2.98 10.95 -37.06
C GLN A 153 -1.59 10.75 -37.64
N ALA A 154 -0.55 10.82 -36.79
CA ALA A 154 0.82 10.55 -37.19
C ALA A 154 1.14 9.04 -37.33
N GLY A 155 0.20 8.15 -36.99
CA GLY A 155 0.44 6.71 -36.95
C GLY A 155 1.44 6.30 -35.86
N LEU A 156 1.56 7.13 -34.82
CA LEU A 156 2.38 6.86 -33.64
C LEU A 156 1.50 6.26 -32.54
N ASP A 157 2.11 5.52 -31.64
CA ASP A 157 1.47 5.00 -30.44
C ASP A 157 2.16 5.56 -29.19
N ALA A 158 1.36 5.96 -28.20
CA ALA A 158 1.89 6.25 -26.89
C ALA A 158 2.26 4.92 -26.21
N ILE A 159 3.52 4.79 -25.83
CA ILE A 159 4.04 3.59 -25.17
C ILE A 159 4.06 3.87 -23.67
N THR A 160 3.60 2.90 -22.87
CA THR A 160 3.83 2.90 -21.43
C THR A 160 5.08 2.05 -21.18
N PRO A 161 6.27 2.66 -20.97
CA PRO A 161 7.47 1.90 -20.69
C PRO A 161 7.33 1.20 -19.33
N SER A 162 7.91 0.01 -19.23
CA SER A 162 8.03 -0.68 -17.95
C SER A 162 9.03 0.05 -17.05
N PHE A 163 8.89 -0.14 -15.73
CA PHE A 163 9.85 0.40 -14.76
C PHE A 163 11.29 -0.06 -15.04
N PHE A 164 11.45 -1.30 -15.52
CA PHE A 164 12.76 -1.84 -15.85
C PHE A 164 13.38 -1.15 -17.08
N GLU A 165 12.60 -0.88 -18.12
CA GLU A 165 13.08 -0.11 -19.30
C GLU A 165 13.52 1.31 -18.90
N LEU A 166 12.72 2.00 -18.08
CA LEU A 166 13.09 3.33 -17.56
C LEU A 166 14.38 3.30 -16.73
N PHE A 167 14.58 2.24 -15.96
CA PHE A 167 15.77 2.07 -15.13
C PHE A 167 17.02 1.76 -15.97
N GLU A 168 16.90 0.90 -16.98
CA GLU A 168 17.98 0.60 -17.94
C GLU A 168 18.36 1.85 -18.74
N ASP A 169 17.38 2.61 -19.23
CA ASP A 169 17.61 3.87 -19.94
C ASP A 169 18.32 4.88 -19.04
N TYR A 170 17.89 5.02 -17.78
CA TYR A 170 18.58 5.86 -16.80
C TYR A 170 20.04 5.45 -16.58
N ILE A 171 20.30 4.14 -16.43
CA ILE A 171 21.66 3.64 -16.29
C ILE A 171 22.50 3.95 -17.53
N ALA A 172 21.94 3.80 -18.73
CA ALA A 172 22.65 4.05 -19.98
C ALA A 172 22.96 5.54 -20.20
N GLU A 173 22.02 6.43 -19.86
CA GLU A 173 22.21 7.88 -19.93
C GLU A 173 23.28 8.35 -18.95
N GLU A 174 23.21 7.92 -17.69
CA GLU A 174 24.20 8.27 -16.67
C GLU A 174 25.57 7.67 -16.95
N ASP A 175 25.66 6.43 -17.44
CA ASP A 175 26.95 5.86 -17.85
C ASP A 175 27.59 6.66 -19.00
N SER A 176 26.77 7.12 -19.95
CA SER A 176 27.22 7.99 -21.04
C SER A 176 27.73 9.33 -20.51
N GLN A 177 27.03 9.93 -19.54
CA GLN A 177 27.45 11.17 -18.90
C GLN A 177 28.73 11.00 -18.08
N LEU A 178 28.83 9.95 -17.25
CA LEU A 178 30.04 9.62 -16.51
C LEU A 178 31.23 9.35 -17.44
N SER A 179 30.98 8.75 -18.61
CA SER A 179 32.01 8.58 -19.63
C SER A 179 32.46 9.92 -20.23
N ALA A 180 31.55 10.86 -20.43
CA ALA A 180 31.86 12.20 -20.93
C ALA A 180 32.64 13.03 -19.88
N ASP A 181 32.43 12.74 -18.61
CA ASP A 181 33.14 13.35 -17.48
C ASP A 181 34.47 12.64 -17.14
N ASP A 182 35.00 11.82 -18.07
CA ASP A 182 36.26 11.08 -17.97
C ASP A 182 36.36 10.14 -16.75
N VAL A 183 35.23 9.64 -16.24
CA VAL A 183 35.22 8.65 -15.15
C VAL A 183 35.71 7.29 -15.67
N GLU A 184 36.66 6.68 -14.94
CA GLU A 184 37.25 5.41 -15.31
C GLU A 184 36.20 4.30 -15.52
N LEU A 185 36.40 3.50 -16.57
CA LEU A 185 35.48 2.42 -16.95
C LEU A 185 35.22 1.43 -15.82
N GLU A 186 36.24 1.14 -15.00
CA GLU A 186 36.09 0.22 -13.85
C GLU A 186 35.14 0.81 -12.79
N ALA A 187 35.28 2.10 -12.50
CA ALA A 187 34.41 2.80 -11.56
C ALA A 187 32.96 2.88 -12.08
N ARG A 188 32.76 3.18 -13.37
CA ARG A 188 31.44 3.18 -14.01
C ARG A 188 30.78 1.81 -14.00
N THR A 189 31.53 0.76 -14.33
CA THR A 189 31.05 -0.63 -14.29
C THR A 189 30.66 -1.04 -12.86
N ALA A 190 31.44 -0.63 -11.85
CA ALA A 190 31.13 -0.89 -10.45
C ALA A 190 29.86 -0.14 -10.02
N TRP A 191 29.70 1.12 -10.43
CA TRP A 191 28.52 1.94 -10.18
C TRP A 191 27.26 1.29 -10.76
N MET A 192 27.26 0.89 -12.04
CA MET A 192 26.13 0.21 -12.68
C MET A 192 25.71 -1.03 -11.89
N ARG A 193 26.68 -1.90 -11.53
CA ARG A 193 26.41 -3.12 -10.74
C ARG A 193 25.79 -2.81 -9.38
N GLU A 194 26.23 -1.73 -8.73
CA GLU A 194 25.69 -1.34 -7.43
C GLU A 194 24.30 -0.72 -7.55
N MET A 195 23.98 -0.03 -8.65
CA MET A 195 22.63 0.44 -8.95
C MET A 195 21.63 -0.73 -9.03
N TYR A 196 21.95 -1.80 -9.78
CA TYR A 196 21.12 -3.01 -9.82
C TYR A 196 20.92 -3.64 -8.45
N ARG A 197 21.99 -3.76 -7.67
CA ARG A 197 21.91 -4.35 -6.31
C ARG A 197 21.10 -3.49 -5.36
N THR A 198 21.25 -2.17 -5.45
CA THR A 198 20.52 -1.22 -4.60
C THR A 198 19.04 -1.27 -4.94
N MET A 199 18.69 -1.21 -6.23
CA MET A 199 17.31 -1.37 -6.68
C MET A 199 16.70 -2.69 -6.19
N LEU A 200 17.44 -3.80 -6.34
CA LEU A 200 17.00 -5.10 -5.84
C LEU A 200 16.81 -5.13 -4.31
N ARG A 201 17.64 -4.39 -3.54
CA ARG A 201 17.47 -4.27 -2.08
C ARG A 201 16.25 -3.42 -1.74
N THR A 202 16.04 -2.31 -2.44
CA THR A 202 14.86 -1.43 -2.26
C THR A 202 13.57 -2.16 -2.57
N MET A 203 13.57 -3.07 -3.54
CA MET A 203 12.39 -3.89 -3.83
C MET A 203 12.16 -5.02 -2.81
N LYS A 204 13.16 -5.39 -2.00
CA LYS A 204 13.08 -6.46 -0.98
C LYS A 204 12.76 -5.94 0.44
N ASN A 205 12.88 -4.65 0.68
CA ASN A 205 12.84 -3.97 1.99
C ASN A 205 11.74 -2.94 2.06
#